data_AF-A0A925EVG5-F1
#
_entry.id   AF-A0A925EVG5-F1
#
_cell.length_a   1.000
_cell.length_b   1.000
_cell.length_c   1.000
_cell.angle_alpha   90.00
_cell.angle_beta   90.00
_cell.angle_gamma   90.00
#
_symmetry.space_group_name_H-M   'P 1'
#
loop_
_entity.id
_entity.type
_entity.pdbx_description
1 polymer ?
#
loop_
_entity_poly.entity_id
_entity_poly.type
_entity_poly.pdbx_seq_one_letter_code
_entity_poly.pdbx_strand_id
1 'polypeptide(L)'
;MAELLKNIYNERFFSTYCDALQMAIQDFDRDTFLENVYSSGWISMELKQRISHLALYSNKVLPADFSQKIAVIEHIIQILRQKGIKDQNLEFIFFPEIILTSANSHLSLTIKAIEIITSFTSFEFAVRPLFVKYPDEMMAQMMKWSIHENQNVRRFASEGCRPRLPWGIQLKHLIDDPTPIIPLLENLRNDPSEYVRKSVANNLNDISKDHTSLVINLFKKWKGDSNNTDRVIKHGARTLLKKGDPEVLELFGHSQATSFAVSTLHINKRTFNLGEPLIFNFEMTNESEGSAIYRIEYIIYFIKSNGKHTAKKFKISEPRLESKSKYRVTKKHHLKDLTTRKHYSGTHKLGIVINGLVPELLPFDLMV
;
A
#
# COMPACT_ATOMS: atom_id res chain seq x y z
N MET A 1 14.72 20.51 -0.65
CA MET A 1 13.88 19.54 -1.39
C MET A 1 14.19 18.16 -0.85
N ALA A 2 13.20 17.26 -0.78
CA ALA A 2 13.48 15.86 -0.47
C ALA A 2 14.33 15.26 -1.60
N GLU A 3 15.32 14.45 -1.23
CA GLU A 3 16.17 13.77 -2.21
C GLU A 3 15.37 12.77 -3.04
N LEU A 4 15.74 12.60 -4.33
CA LEU A 4 15.08 11.64 -5.20
C LEU A 4 15.38 10.22 -4.75
N LEU A 5 14.36 9.36 -4.72
CA LEU A 5 14.49 7.97 -4.26
C LEU A 5 15.52 7.15 -5.04
N LYS A 6 15.81 7.50 -6.30
CA LYS A 6 16.85 6.84 -7.10
C LYS A 6 18.28 7.04 -6.55
N ASN A 7 18.49 8.04 -5.69
CA ASN A 7 19.78 8.35 -5.08
C ASN A 7 20.10 7.48 -3.84
N ILE A 8 19.24 6.51 -3.49
CA ILE A 8 19.61 5.47 -2.51
C ILE A 8 20.87 4.71 -2.94
N TYR A 9 21.12 4.63 -4.26
CA TYR A 9 22.34 4.08 -4.86
C TYR A 9 23.43 5.15 -4.94
N ASN A 10 24.00 5.47 -3.79
CA ASN A 10 25.10 6.41 -3.63
C ASN A 10 26.41 5.70 -3.26
N GLU A 11 27.49 6.46 -3.11
CA GLU A 11 28.82 5.95 -2.78
C GLU A 11 28.84 5.06 -1.53
N ARG A 12 28.08 5.44 -0.48
CA ARG A 12 28.00 4.65 0.76
C ARG A 12 27.35 3.29 0.51
N PHE A 13 26.27 3.24 -0.27
CA PHE A 13 25.64 1.99 -0.66
C PHE A 13 26.64 1.10 -1.41
N PHE A 14 27.30 1.65 -2.43
CA PHE A 14 28.24 0.88 -3.25
C PHE A 14 29.45 0.41 -2.47
N SER A 15 29.99 1.23 -1.58
CA SER A 15 31.08 0.83 -0.71
C SER A 15 30.67 -0.35 0.17
N THR A 16 29.51 -0.24 0.83
CA THR A 16 28.99 -1.30 1.71
C THR A 16 28.70 -2.60 0.94
N TYR A 17 28.11 -2.49 -0.24
CA TYR A 17 27.76 -3.65 -1.05
C TYR A 17 28.97 -4.32 -1.69
N CYS A 18 29.94 -3.54 -2.21
CA CYS A 18 31.18 -4.08 -2.76
C CYS A 18 32.02 -4.76 -1.70
N ASP A 19 32.09 -4.22 -0.48
CA ASP A 19 32.75 -4.91 0.64
C ASP A 19 32.11 -6.28 0.91
N ALA A 20 30.77 -6.35 0.87
CA ALA A 20 30.06 -7.61 1.08
C ALA A 20 30.29 -8.61 -0.07
N LEU A 21 30.36 -8.13 -1.31
CA LEU A 21 30.73 -8.95 -2.48
C LEU A 21 32.16 -9.47 -2.34
N GLN A 22 33.12 -8.62 -1.97
CA GLN A 22 34.52 -8.98 -1.82
C GLN A 22 34.76 -10.01 -0.70
N MET A 23 33.96 -9.96 0.37
CA MET A 23 34.00 -10.96 1.43
C MET A 23 33.34 -12.29 1.03
N ALA A 24 32.38 -12.28 0.10
CA ALA A 24 31.59 -13.46 -0.25
C ALA A 24 32.04 -14.17 -1.53
N ILE A 25 32.77 -13.49 -2.41
CA ILE A 25 33.16 -13.98 -3.73
C ILE A 25 34.67 -13.86 -3.86
N GLN A 26 35.33 -15.01 -4.06
CA GLN A 26 36.76 -15.06 -4.32
C GLN A 26 37.07 -14.31 -5.64
N ASP A 27 38.14 -13.53 -5.64
CA ASP A 27 38.62 -12.77 -6.81
C ASP A 27 37.62 -11.73 -7.36
N PHE A 28 36.70 -11.22 -6.52
CA PHE A 28 35.81 -10.13 -6.90
C PHE A 28 36.59 -8.84 -7.24
N ASP A 29 36.53 -8.43 -8.50
CA ASP A 29 37.09 -7.16 -8.99
C ASP A 29 36.08 -6.01 -8.79
N ARG A 30 36.32 -5.24 -7.71
CA ARG A 30 35.50 -4.08 -7.33
C ARG A 30 35.51 -2.98 -8.39
N ASP A 31 36.67 -2.69 -8.98
CA ASP A 31 36.81 -1.55 -9.89
C ASP A 31 36.09 -1.86 -11.21
N THR A 32 36.33 -3.05 -11.77
CA THR A 32 35.60 -3.51 -12.96
C THR A 32 34.08 -3.57 -12.70
N PHE A 33 33.64 -4.01 -11.52
CA PHE A 33 32.22 -4.02 -11.17
C PHE A 33 31.63 -2.60 -11.14
N LEU A 34 32.31 -1.65 -10.49
CA LEU A 34 31.83 -0.27 -10.38
C LEU A 34 31.85 0.47 -11.72
N GLU A 35 32.87 0.29 -12.55
CA GLU A 35 32.91 0.85 -13.91
C GLU A 35 31.72 0.39 -14.76
N ASN A 36 31.40 -0.90 -14.67
CA ASN A 36 30.25 -1.49 -15.33
C ASN A 36 28.91 -0.95 -14.83
N VAL A 37 28.77 -0.77 -13.51
CA VAL A 37 27.55 -0.20 -12.92
C VAL A 37 27.41 1.28 -13.28
N TYR A 38 28.47 2.08 -13.13
CA TYR A 38 28.53 3.50 -13.49
C TYR A 38 28.74 3.75 -14.99
N SER A 39 28.16 2.90 -15.84
CA SER A 39 28.10 3.11 -17.29
C SER A 39 27.60 4.51 -17.65
N SER A 40 27.89 4.97 -18.87
CA SER A 40 27.53 6.32 -19.36
C SER A 40 26.04 6.69 -19.19
N GLY A 41 25.14 5.69 -19.12
CA GLY A 41 23.71 5.89 -18.89
C GLY A 41 23.28 6.02 -17.42
N TRP A 42 24.13 5.73 -16.43
CA TRP A 42 23.72 5.64 -15.01
C TRP A 42 23.04 6.91 -14.48
N ILE A 43 23.55 8.09 -14.85
CA ILE A 43 23.03 9.38 -14.38
C ILE A 43 21.58 9.60 -14.85
N SER A 44 21.24 9.16 -16.06
CA SER A 44 19.88 9.32 -16.61
C SER A 44 18.89 8.26 -16.14
N MET A 45 19.37 7.14 -15.57
CA MET A 45 18.51 6.07 -15.09
C MET A 45 17.63 6.49 -13.90
N GLU A 46 16.34 6.20 -14.01
CA GLU A 46 15.38 6.25 -12.91
C GLU A 46 15.48 5.01 -12.01
N LEU A 47 14.82 5.04 -10.84
CA LEU A 47 14.97 4.02 -9.79
C LEU A 47 14.84 2.57 -10.31
N LYS A 48 13.80 2.25 -11.08
CA LYS A 48 13.58 0.89 -11.61
C LYS A 48 14.69 0.47 -12.59
N GLN A 49 15.18 1.40 -13.40
CA GLN A 49 16.28 1.11 -14.31
C GLN A 49 17.56 0.80 -13.52
N ARG A 50 17.83 1.55 -12.43
CA ARG A 50 18.96 1.27 -11.53
C ARG A 50 18.85 -0.09 -10.84
N ILE A 51 17.65 -0.47 -10.38
CA ILE A 51 17.38 -1.79 -9.78
C ILE A 51 17.73 -2.91 -10.76
N SER A 52 17.19 -2.87 -11.99
CA SER A 52 17.45 -3.91 -12.98
C SER A 52 18.90 -3.90 -13.48
N HIS A 53 19.52 -2.73 -13.59
CA HIS A 53 20.94 -2.60 -13.93
C HIS A 53 21.83 -3.24 -12.85
N LEU A 54 21.55 -2.97 -11.56
CA LEU A 54 22.26 -3.62 -10.46
C LEU A 54 22.05 -5.13 -10.46
N ALA A 55 20.82 -5.60 -10.61
CA ALA A 55 20.54 -7.03 -10.70
C ALA A 55 21.35 -7.70 -11.83
N LEU A 56 21.42 -7.07 -13.01
CA LEU A 56 22.19 -7.57 -14.15
C LEU A 56 23.68 -7.72 -13.82
N TYR A 57 24.32 -6.67 -13.31
CA TYR A 57 25.77 -6.70 -13.06
C TYR A 57 26.14 -7.50 -11.81
N SER A 58 25.31 -7.49 -10.77
CA SER A 58 25.46 -8.40 -9.64
C SER A 58 25.34 -9.86 -10.08
N ASN A 59 24.41 -10.20 -10.98
CA ASN A 59 24.28 -11.57 -11.48
C ASN A 59 25.50 -12.03 -12.30
N LYS A 60 26.26 -11.11 -12.93
CA LYS A 60 27.47 -11.45 -13.69
C LYS A 60 28.65 -11.85 -12.80
N VAL A 61 28.71 -11.34 -11.57
CA VAL A 61 29.79 -11.65 -10.62
C VAL A 61 29.44 -12.80 -9.67
N LEU A 62 28.16 -13.17 -9.60
CA LEU A 62 27.70 -14.32 -8.81
C LEU A 62 27.96 -15.65 -9.54
N PRO A 63 28.06 -16.78 -8.81
CA PRO A 63 28.21 -18.10 -9.43
C PRO A 63 27.12 -18.41 -10.46
N ALA A 64 27.50 -19.10 -11.54
CA ALA A 64 26.56 -19.54 -12.57
C ALA A 64 25.60 -20.64 -12.04
N ASP A 65 26.12 -21.54 -11.20
CA ASP A 65 25.31 -22.57 -10.54
C ASP A 65 24.26 -21.93 -9.61
N PHE A 66 23.00 -22.33 -9.75
CA PHE A 66 21.90 -21.67 -9.07
C PHE A 66 21.91 -21.92 -7.56
N SER A 67 22.29 -23.11 -7.12
CA SER A 67 22.37 -23.43 -5.68
C SER A 67 23.50 -22.65 -5.01
N GLN A 68 24.68 -22.60 -5.64
CA GLN A 68 25.81 -21.80 -5.16
C GLN A 68 25.48 -20.31 -5.17
N LYS A 69 24.79 -19.80 -6.20
CA LYS A 69 24.33 -18.41 -6.27
C LYS A 69 23.46 -18.04 -5.07
N ILE A 70 22.50 -18.89 -4.71
CA ILE A 70 21.63 -18.67 -3.53
C ILE A 70 22.45 -18.65 -2.25
N ALA A 71 23.39 -19.59 -2.09
CA ALA A 71 24.27 -19.64 -0.92
C ALA A 71 25.15 -18.39 -0.78
N VAL A 72 25.69 -17.88 -1.90
CA VAL A 72 26.48 -16.64 -1.90
C VAL A 72 25.59 -15.43 -1.58
N ILE A 73 24.37 -15.34 -2.12
CA ILE A 73 23.43 -14.27 -1.76
C ILE A 73 23.08 -14.31 -0.27
N GLU A 74 22.83 -15.50 0.29
CA GLU A 74 22.59 -15.67 1.72
C GLU A 74 23.78 -15.19 2.56
N HIS A 75 25.01 -15.52 2.14
CA HIS A 75 26.22 -15.07 2.81
C HIS A 75 26.41 -13.55 2.72
N ILE A 76 26.17 -12.95 1.56
CA ILE A 76 26.17 -11.49 1.38
C ILE A 76 25.18 -10.83 2.34
N ILE A 77 23.95 -11.36 2.46
CA ILE A 77 22.94 -10.84 3.40
C ILE A 77 23.45 -10.90 4.84
N GLN A 78 24.11 -11.98 5.25
CA GLN A 78 24.70 -12.11 6.59
C GLN A 78 25.78 -11.05 6.83
N ILE A 79 26.68 -10.82 5.87
CA ILE A 79 27.72 -9.79 5.95
C ILE A 79 27.11 -8.38 6.04
N LEU A 80 26.07 -8.10 5.24
CA LEU A 80 25.37 -6.81 5.28
C LEU A 80 24.73 -6.56 6.65
N ARG A 81 24.11 -7.58 7.26
CA ARG A 81 23.57 -7.49 8.63
C ARG A 81 24.68 -7.24 9.65
N GLN A 82 25.81 -7.91 9.55
CA GLN A 82 26.99 -7.69 10.41
C GLN A 82 27.54 -6.26 10.27
N LYS A 83 27.48 -5.68 9.06
CA LYS A 83 27.82 -4.28 8.79
C LYS A 83 26.72 -3.28 9.21
N GLY A 84 25.66 -3.75 9.86
CA GLY A 84 24.60 -2.90 10.43
C GLY A 84 23.49 -2.51 9.46
N ILE A 85 23.40 -3.13 8.28
CA ILE A 85 22.24 -2.98 7.41
C ILE A 85 21.04 -3.66 8.05
N LYS A 86 19.96 -2.89 8.22
CA LYS A 86 18.71 -3.39 8.78
C LYS A 86 17.91 -4.14 7.73
N ASP A 87 17.11 -5.11 8.18
CA ASP A 87 16.07 -5.71 7.34
C ASP A 87 15.01 -4.66 6.94
N GLN A 88 14.13 -5.02 6.01
CA GLN A 88 13.11 -4.13 5.42
C GLN A 88 13.71 -2.93 4.67
N ASN A 89 14.92 -3.12 4.14
CA ASN A 89 15.63 -2.13 3.35
C ASN A 89 15.12 -2.07 1.90
N LEU A 90 15.29 -0.91 1.26
CA LEU A 90 14.86 -0.67 -0.12
C LEU A 90 16.04 -0.77 -1.10
N GLU A 91 17.24 -0.45 -0.64
CA GLU A 91 18.44 -0.45 -1.47
C GLU A 91 18.75 -1.84 -2.05
N PHE A 92 18.38 -2.94 -1.39
CA PHE A 92 18.63 -4.30 -1.89
C PHE A 92 17.46 -4.95 -2.66
N ILE A 93 16.43 -4.21 -3.10
CA ILE A 93 15.28 -4.82 -3.82
C ILE A 93 15.64 -5.41 -5.19
N PHE A 94 16.89 -5.26 -5.64
CA PHE A 94 17.40 -5.88 -6.86
C PHE A 94 17.77 -7.37 -6.67
N PHE A 95 17.98 -7.85 -5.44
CA PHE A 95 18.24 -9.28 -5.16
C PHE A 95 17.17 -10.22 -5.73
N PRO A 96 15.86 -9.94 -5.56
CA PRO A 96 14.82 -10.72 -6.22
C PRO A 96 14.95 -10.86 -7.73
N GLU A 97 15.34 -9.80 -8.44
CA GLU A 97 15.50 -9.84 -9.91
C GLU A 97 16.63 -10.78 -10.33
N ILE A 98 17.71 -10.88 -9.54
CA ILE A 98 18.80 -11.84 -9.77
C ILE A 98 18.25 -13.27 -9.80
N ILE A 99 17.43 -13.64 -8.80
CA ILE A 99 16.85 -14.99 -8.69
C ILE A 99 15.94 -15.30 -9.87
N LEU A 100 15.12 -14.34 -10.29
CA LEU A 100 14.14 -14.56 -11.36
C LEU A 100 14.78 -14.90 -12.72
N THR A 101 16.00 -14.44 -12.99
CA THR A 101 16.71 -14.81 -14.23
C THR A 101 16.91 -16.31 -14.39
N SER A 102 16.94 -17.06 -13.27
CA SER A 102 17.23 -18.50 -13.22
C SER A 102 16.09 -19.32 -12.59
N ALA A 103 14.99 -18.68 -12.17
CA ALA A 103 13.94 -19.28 -11.34
C ALA A 103 13.14 -20.40 -12.02
N ASN A 104 12.96 -20.33 -13.34
CA ASN A 104 12.04 -21.19 -14.07
C ASN A 104 12.43 -22.68 -14.11
N SER A 105 13.70 -23.00 -13.84
CA SER A 105 14.23 -24.37 -13.91
C SER A 105 14.31 -25.07 -12.56
N HIS A 106 14.11 -24.35 -11.44
CA HIS A 106 14.34 -24.88 -10.08
C HIS A 106 13.38 -24.26 -9.04
N LEU A 107 12.11 -24.68 -9.05
CA LEU A 107 11.07 -24.10 -8.18
C LEU A 107 11.42 -24.22 -6.68
N SER A 108 11.89 -25.38 -6.22
CA SER A 108 12.23 -25.60 -4.80
C SER A 108 13.36 -24.69 -4.32
N LEU A 109 14.45 -24.57 -5.10
CA LEU A 109 15.55 -23.65 -4.80
C LEU A 109 15.09 -22.19 -4.87
N THR A 110 14.21 -21.86 -5.82
CA THR A 110 13.62 -20.51 -5.91
C THR A 110 12.81 -20.16 -4.68
N ILE A 111 11.98 -21.10 -4.17
CA ILE A 111 11.22 -20.92 -2.93
C ILE A 111 12.16 -20.66 -1.75
N LYS A 112 13.25 -21.42 -1.63
CA LYS A 112 14.28 -21.17 -0.60
C LYS A 112 14.91 -19.78 -0.73
N ALA A 113 15.24 -19.36 -1.96
CA ALA A 113 15.81 -18.04 -2.21
C ALA A 113 14.84 -16.90 -1.84
N ILE A 114 13.55 -17.08 -2.14
CA ILE A 114 12.50 -16.12 -1.76
C ILE A 114 12.44 -15.94 -0.25
N GLU A 115 12.48 -17.03 0.52
CA GLU A 115 12.46 -16.99 1.98
C GLU A 115 13.66 -16.21 2.55
N ILE A 116 14.87 -16.55 2.07
CA ILE A 116 16.12 -15.89 2.48
C ILE A 116 16.04 -14.39 2.17
N ILE A 117 15.75 -14.05 0.93
CA ILE A 117 15.77 -12.65 0.46
C ILE A 117 14.64 -11.86 1.12
N THR A 118 13.43 -12.42 1.23
CA THR A 118 12.30 -11.70 1.83
C THR A 118 12.46 -11.52 3.34
N SER A 119 13.34 -12.28 3.99
CA SER A 119 13.72 -12.04 5.39
C SER A 119 14.51 -10.74 5.56
N PHE A 120 15.19 -10.28 4.50
CA PHE A 120 16.10 -9.14 4.50
C PHE A 120 15.52 -7.92 3.78
N THR A 121 15.06 -8.09 2.54
CA THR A 121 14.37 -7.08 1.72
C THR A 121 13.00 -7.63 1.29
N SER A 122 12.35 -7.08 0.26
CA SER A 122 11.05 -7.57 -0.22
C SER A 122 11.14 -8.30 -1.55
N PHE A 123 10.48 -9.47 -1.66
CA PHE A 123 10.29 -10.21 -2.91
C PHE A 123 8.89 -9.94 -3.55
N GLU A 124 8.09 -9.02 -3.00
CA GLU A 124 6.65 -8.88 -3.31
C GLU A 124 6.31 -8.62 -4.78
N PHE A 125 7.19 -7.94 -5.52
CA PHE A 125 7.02 -7.67 -6.94
C PHE A 125 7.53 -8.82 -7.81
N ALA A 126 8.66 -9.42 -7.41
CA ALA A 126 9.33 -10.45 -8.18
C ALA A 126 8.62 -11.80 -8.10
N VAL A 127 7.90 -12.11 -7.03
CA VAL A 127 7.17 -13.40 -6.91
C VAL A 127 6.02 -13.53 -7.92
N ARG A 128 5.57 -12.42 -8.50
CA ARG A 128 4.33 -12.33 -9.29
C ARG A 128 4.28 -13.29 -10.48
N PRO A 129 5.32 -13.45 -11.30
CA PRO A 129 5.31 -14.42 -12.41
C PRO A 129 5.23 -15.87 -11.91
N LEU A 130 5.75 -16.18 -10.72
CA LEU A 130 5.66 -17.53 -10.14
C LEU A 130 4.24 -17.87 -9.75
N PHE A 131 3.45 -16.93 -9.22
CA PHE A 131 2.02 -17.15 -8.98
C PHE A 131 1.23 -17.39 -10.27
N VAL A 132 1.64 -16.76 -11.38
CA VAL A 132 0.99 -16.99 -12.68
C VAL A 132 1.30 -18.38 -13.21
N LYS A 133 2.52 -18.88 -12.97
CA LYS A 133 3.00 -20.16 -13.51
C LYS A 133 2.71 -21.37 -12.61
N TYR A 134 2.77 -21.19 -11.29
CA TYR A 134 2.66 -22.21 -10.25
C TYR A 134 1.71 -21.76 -9.13
N PRO A 135 0.43 -21.48 -9.44
CA PRO A 135 -0.50 -20.87 -8.47
C PRO A 135 -0.67 -21.71 -7.21
N ASP A 136 -0.84 -23.03 -7.36
CA ASP A 136 -1.12 -23.94 -6.25
C ASP A 136 0.11 -24.12 -5.35
N GLU A 137 1.28 -24.35 -5.95
CA GLU A 137 2.53 -24.53 -5.21
C GLU A 137 2.92 -23.25 -4.45
N MET A 138 2.76 -22.09 -5.10
CA MET A 138 3.04 -20.81 -4.46
C MET A 138 2.06 -20.54 -3.33
N MET A 139 0.75 -20.75 -3.50
CA MET A 139 -0.23 -20.55 -2.43
C MET A 139 -0.02 -21.52 -1.27
N ALA A 140 0.30 -22.79 -1.55
CA ALA A 140 0.66 -23.76 -0.52
C ALA A 140 1.89 -23.31 0.29
N GLN A 141 2.90 -22.73 -0.38
CA GLN A 141 4.06 -22.18 0.29
C GLN A 141 3.74 -20.90 1.09
N MET A 142 2.89 -20.00 0.57
CA MET A 142 2.44 -18.84 1.33
C MET A 142 1.74 -19.28 2.62
N MET A 143 0.91 -20.33 2.57
CA MET A 143 0.24 -20.87 3.76
C MET A 143 1.26 -21.32 4.81
N LYS A 144 2.33 -22.02 4.42
CA LYS A 144 3.43 -22.38 5.34
C LYS A 144 4.12 -21.14 5.91
N TRP A 145 4.42 -20.15 5.06
CA TRP A 145 5.07 -18.91 5.48
C TRP A 145 4.20 -18.02 6.38
N SER A 146 2.88 -18.22 6.40
CA SER A 146 1.97 -17.47 7.28
C SER A 146 2.20 -17.74 8.77
N ILE A 147 2.86 -18.86 9.13
CA ILE A 147 3.18 -19.22 10.52
C ILE A 147 4.69 -19.18 10.80
N HIS A 148 5.48 -18.59 9.90
CA HIS A 148 6.94 -18.53 10.03
C HIS A 148 7.39 -17.65 11.21
N GLU A 149 8.53 -17.96 11.84
CA GLU A 149 9.03 -17.17 12.98
C GLU A 149 9.40 -15.72 12.61
N ASN A 150 9.97 -15.53 11.42
CA ASN A 150 10.36 -14.23 10.90
C ASN A 150 9.15 -13.43 10.39
N GLN A 151 8.91 -12.25 10.96
CA GLN A 151 7.80 -11.36 10.59
C GLN A 151 7.83 -10.90 9.13
N ASN A 152 9.00 -10.78 8.50
CA ASN A 152 9.12 -10.33 7.12
C ASN A 152 8.61 -11.42 6.16
N VAL A 153 8.89 -12.69 6.48
CA VAL A 153 8.36 -13.86 5.77
C VAL A 153 6.85 -13.97 5.94
N ARG A 154 6.32 -13.80 7.16
CA ARG A 154 4.87 -13.76 7.40
C ARG A 154 4.18 -12.61 6.68
N ARG A 155 4.77 -11.41 6.70
CA ARG A 155 4.25 -10.26 5.95
C ARG A 155 4.24 -10.55 4.47
N PHE A 156 5.32 -11.13 3.94
CA PHE A 156 5.40 -11.52 2.54
C PHE A 156 4.36 -12.57 2.15
N ALA A 157 4.04 -13.51 3.04
CA ALA A 157 2.97 -14.48 2.82
C ALA A 157 1.63 -13.80 2.48
N SER A 158 1.29 -12.72 3.19
CA SER A 158 0.11 -11.89 2.90
C SER A 158 0.31 -10.92 1.72
N GLU A 159 1.47 -10.27 1.62
CA GLU A 159 1.70 -9.22 0.62
C GLU A 159 1.90 -9.80 -0.79
N GLY A 160 2.68 -10.87 -0.89
CA GLY A 160 3.07 -11.54 -2.12
C GLY A 160 1.87 -12.05 -2.90
N CYS A 161 0.83 -12.54 -2.22
CA CYS A 161 -0.41 -13.02 -2.82
C CYS A 161 -1.51 -11.94 -2.98
N ARG A 162 -1.24 -10.65 -2.68
CA ARG A 162 -2.25 -9.60 -2.84
C ARG A 162 -2.80 -9.56 -4.28
N PRO A 163 -4.13 -9.62 -4.49
CA PRO A 163 -4.71 -9.61 -5.84
C PRO A 163 -4.35 -8.36 -6.65
N ARG A 164 -4.30 -7.19 -5.98
CA ARG A 164 -4.13 -5.86 -6.61
C ARG A 164 -2.96 -5.07 -6.01
N LEU A 165 -1.80 -5.69 -5.86
CA LEU A 165 -0.59 -5.02 -5.35
C LEU A 165 -0.21 -3.81 -6.23
N PRO A 166 -0.03 -2.62 -5.67
CA PRO A 166 0.47 -1.46 -6.40
C PRO A 166 1.82 -1.77 -7.06
N TRP A 167 2.04 -1.30 -8.28
CA TRP A 167 3.27 -1.50 -9.07
C TRP A 167 3.60 -2.94 -9.48
N GLY A 168 2.90 -3.94 -8.94
CA GLY A 168 3.00 -5.33 -9.33
C GLY A 168 1.98 -5.72 -10.39
N ILE A 169 2.21 -6.87 -11.02
CA ILE A 169 1.22 -7.53 -11.89
C ILE A 169 0.02 -7.95 -11.03
N GLN A 170 -1.20 -7.69 -11.53
CA GLN A 170 -2.42 -8.17 -10.88
C GLN A 170 -2.54 -9.69 -11.02
N LEU A 171 -2.79 -10.38 -9.92
CA LEU A 171 -2.98 -11.83 -9.90
C LEU A 171 -4.44 -12.12 -10.23
N LYS A 172 -4.78 -12.14 -11.52
CA LYS A 172 -6.18 -12.26 -12.00
C LYS A 172 -6.92 -13.44 -11.39
N HIS A 173 -6.30 -14.62 -11.33
CA HIS A 173 -6.91 -15.80 -10.71
C HIS A 173 -7.30 -15.58 -9.24
N LEU A 174 -6.53 -14.78 -8.48
CA LEU A 174 -6.88 -14.42 -7.09
C LEU A 174 -7.81 -13.20 -6.98
N ILE A 175 -7.96 -12.42 -8.06
CA ILE A 175 -9.04 -11.43 -8.17
C ILE A 175 -10.35 -12.16 -8.42
N ASP A 176 -10.35 -13.17 -9.29
CA ASP A 176 -11.53 -13.93 -9.67
C ASP A 176 -11.99 -14.84 -8.53
N ASP A 177 -11.06 -15.55 -7.88
CA ASP A 177 -11.33 -16.37 -6.69
C ASP A 177 -10.30 -16.13 -5.57
N PRO A 178 -10.66 -15.39 -4.50
CA PRO A 178 -9.77 -15.11 -3.37
C PRO A 178 -9.76 -16.24 -2.32
N THR A 179 -10.53 -17.32 -2.51
CA THR A 179 -10.65 -18.43 -1.55
C THR A 179 -9.30 -18.97 -1.07
N PRO A 180 -8.28 -19.16 -1.92
CA PRO A 180 -6.96 -19.63 -1.48
C PRO A 180 -6.26 -18.70 -0.48
N ILE A 181 -6.57 -17.40 -0.50
CA ILE A 181 -5.94 -16.39 0.37
C ILE A 181 -6.55 -16.43 1.79
N ILE A 182 -7.83 -16.79 1.93
CA ILE A 182 -8.58 -16.61 3.18
C ILE A 182 -7.96 -17.34 4.38
N PRO A 183 -7.58 -18.64 4.30
CA PRO A 183 -6.98 -19.34 5.44
C PRO A 183 -5.69 -18.68 5.93
N LEU A 184 -4.88 -18.15 5.00
CA LEU A 184 -3.66 -17.43 5.32
C LEU A 184 -3.93 -16.11 6.06
N LEU A 185 -4.95 -15.35 5.65
CA LEU A 185 -5.32 -14.12 6.34
C LEU A 185 -5.91 -14.41 7.71
N GLU A 186 -6.62 -15.54 7.88
CA GLU A 186 -7.08 -15.99 9.18
C GLU A 186 -5.92 -16.24 10.14
N ASN A 187 -4.84 -16.91 9.69
CA ASN A 187 -3.63 -17.10 10.51
C ASN A 187 -3.01 -15.77 10.96
N LEU A 188 -3.00 -14.77 10.08
CA LEU A 188 -2.27 -13.52 10.27
C LEU A 188 -3.10 -12.37 10.86
N ARG A 189 -4.43 -12.51 11.00
CA ARG A 189 -5.33 -11.41 11.42
C ARG A 189 -4.98 -10.81 12.78
N ASN A 190 -4.41 -11.61 13.67
CA ASN A 190 -4.00 -11.24 15.02
C ASN A 190 -2.47 -11.27 15.21
N ASP A 191 -1.68 -11.20 14.12
CA ASP A 191 -0.22 -11.25 14.19
C ASP A 191 0.34 -10.22 15.18
N PRO A 192 1.38 -10.52 15.98
CA PRO A 192 1.97 -9.54 16.90
C PRO A 192 2.57 -8.32 16.18
N SER A 193 3.04 -8.48 14.93
CA SER A 193 3.66 -7.40 14.16
C SER A 193 2.63 -6.51 13.46
N GLU A 194 2.67 -5.21 13.73
CA GLU A 194 1.85 -4.23 12.99
C GLU A 194 2.17 -4.23 11.49
N TYR A 195 3.42 -4.52 11.12
CA TYR A 195 3.86 -4.60 9.72
C TYR A 195 3.11 -5.70 8.96
N VAL A 196 2.96 -6.89 9.58
CA VAL A 196 2.19 -8.00 9.04
C VAL A 196 0.70 -7.66 8.97
N ARG A 197 0.13 -7.14 10.07
CA ARG A 197 -1.29 -6.76 10.14
C ARG A 197 -1.69 -5.72 9.09
N LYS A 198 -0.80 -4.76 8.77
CA LYS A 198 -1.01 -3.79 7.68
C LYS A 198 -1.13 -4.48 6.32
N SER A 199 -0.32 -5.51 6.07
CA SER A 199 -0.42 -6.30 4.84
C SER A 199 -1.76 -7.03 4.75
N VAL A 200 -2.17 -7.71 5.83
CA VAL A 200 -3.46 -8.42 5.90
C VAL A 200 -4.61 -7.46 5.59
N ALA A 201 -4.62 -6.29 6.24
CA ALA A 201 -5.65 -5.28 6.01
C ALA A 201 -5.60 -4.68 4.59
N ASN A 202 -4.43 -4.61 3.96
CA ASN A 202 -4.34 -4.21 2.55
C ASN A 202 -4.87 -5.30 1.61
N ASN A 203 -4.62 -6.57 1.91
CA ASN A 203 -5.12 -7.70 1.15
C ASN A 203 -6.66 -7.77 1.22
N LEU A 204 -7.25 -7.68 2.41
CA LEU A 204 -8.71 -7.58 2.60
C LEU A 204 -9.33 -6.39 1.84
N ASN A 205 -8.65 -5.24 1.82
CA ASN A 205 -9.11 -4.08 1.06
C ASN A 205 -8.99 -4.27 -0.46
N ASP A 206 -8.08 -5.11 -0.94
CA ASP A 206 -7.99 -5.45 -2.35
C ASP A 206 -9.12 -6.41 -2.73
N ILE A 207 -9.36 -7.45 -1.93
CA ILE A 207 -10.45 -8.42 -2.13
C ILE A 207 -11.82 -7.72 -2.10
N SER A 208 -12.04 -6.75 -1.20
CA SER A 208 -13.35 -6.07 -1.05
C SER A 208 -13.80 -5.26 -2.26
N LYS A 209 -12.89 -4.99 -3.21
CA LYS A 209 -13.20 -4.26 -4.45
C LYS A 209 -14.03 -5.11 -5.43
N ASP A 210 -13.89 -6.42 -5.35
CA ASP A 210 -14.49 -7.39 -6.26
C ASP A 210 -15.41 -8.38 -5.52
N HIS A 211 -15.09 -8.71 -4.27
CA HIS A 211 -15.80 -9.69 -3.42
C HIS A 211 -16.30 -9.05 -2.12
N THR A 212 -17.15 -8.03 -2.25
CA THR A 212 -17.61 -7.21 -1.10
C THR A 212 -18.30 -8.06 -0.02
N SER A 213 -19.29 -8.88 -0.38
CA SER A 213 -20.05 -9.69 0.60
C SER A 213 -19.17 -10.70 1.34
N LEU A 214 -18.20 -11.33 0.66
CA LEU A 214 -17.24 -12.24 1.29
C LEU A 214 -16.45 -11.53 2.39
N VAL A 215 -15.90 -10.36 2.08
CA VAL A 215 -15.07 -9.60 3.03
C VAL A 215 -15.91 -9.05 4.20
N ILE A 216 -17.15 -8.62 3.96
CA ILE A 216 -18.08 -8.22 5.04
C ILE A 216 -18.36 -9.39 5.98
N ASN A 217 -18.62 -10.59 5.44
CA ASN A 217 -18.83 -11.79 6.24
C ASN A 217 -17.60 -12.15 7.09
N LEU A 218 -16.39 -12.01 6.53
CA LEU A 218 -15.14 -12.17 7.30
C LEU A 218 -15.02 -11.12 8.42
N PHE A 219 -15.33 -9.86 8.12
CA PHE A 219 -15.30 -8.81 9.14
C PHE A 219 -16.29 -9.09 10.28
N LYS A 220 -17.51 -9.53 9.96
CA LYS A 220 -18.52 -9.94 10.96
C LYS A 220 -18.01 -11.11 11.80
N LYS A 221 -17.42 -12.12 11.17
CA LYS A 221 -16.85 -13.31 11.84
C LYS A 221 -15.71 -12.96 12.79
N TRP A 222 -14.83 -12.01 12.42
CA TRP A 222 -13.61 -11.70 13.18
C TRP A 222 -13.77 -10.54 14.17
N LYS A 223 -14.87 -9.78 14.08
CA LYS A 223 -15.12 -8.61 14.93
C LYS A 223 -15.15 -9.02 16.40
N GLY A 224 -14.32 -8.38 17.21
CA GLY A 224 -14.23 -8.67 18.65
C GLY A 224 -13.25 -9.78 19.02
N ASP A 225 -12.61 -10.46 18.07
CA ASP A 225 -11.59 -11.48 18.35
C ASP A 225 -10.42 -10.92 19.18
N SER A 226 -9.95 -9.71 18.83
CA SER A 226 -8.91 -8.98 19.57
C SER A 226 -8.84 -7.52 19.12
N ASN A 227 -8.18 -6.67 19.91
CA ASN A 227 -7.90 -5.28 19.53
C ASN A 227 -7.07 -5.17 18.24
N ASN A 228 -6.19 -6.15 17.98
CA ASN A 228 -5.38 -6.18 16.77
C ASN A 228 -6.23 -6.54 15.55
N THR A 229 -7.06 -7.57 15.66
CA THR A 229 -7.97 -8.00 14.62
C THR A 229 -8.98 -6.89 14.29
N ASP A 230 -9.52 -6.21 15.30
CA ASP A 230 -10.43 -5.07 15.13
C ASP A 230 -9.79 -3.89 14.37
N ARG A 231 -8.49 -3.66 14.56
CA ARG A 231 -7.74 -2.66 13.76
C ARG A 231 -7.53 -3.13 12.32
N VAL A 232 -7.27 -4.42 12.11
CA VAL A 232 -7.12 -5.02 10.77
C VAL A 232 -8.40 -4.88 9.96
N ILE A 233 -9.55 -5.29 10.52
CA ILE A 233 -10.84 -5.17 9.83
C ILE A 233 -11.17 -3.70 9.52
N LYS A 234 -10.92 -2.76 10.46
CA LYS A 234 -11.23 -1.33 10.25
C LYS A 234 -10.37 -0.74 9.12
N HIS A 235 -9.09 -1.08 9.07
CA HIS A 235 -8.21 -0.65 7.99
C HIS A 235 -8.54 -1.35 6.66
N GLY A 236 -8.93 -2.62 6.70
CA GLY A 236 -9.38 -3.39 5.53
C GLY A 236 -10.69 -2.87 4.92
N ALA A 237 -11.58 -2.39 5.77
CA ALA A 237 -12.87 -1.82 5.39
C ALA A 237 -12.78 -0.40 4.81
N ARG A 238 -11.61 0.26 4.80
CA ARG A 238 -11.47 1.68 4.48
C ARG A 238 -12.10 2.11 3.15
N THR A 239 -12.06 1.26 2.12
CA THR A 239 -12.67 1.57 0.82
C THR A 239 -14.20 1.50 0.91
N LEU A 240 -14.75 0.48 1.58
CA LEU A 240 -16.19 0.32 1.79
C LEU A 240 -16.75 1.42 2.70
N LEU A 241 -16.06 1.74 3.80
CA LEU A 241 -16.37 2.88 4.67
C LEU A 241 -16.39 4.20 3.90
N LYS A 242 -15.41 4.42 3.01
CA LYS A 242 -15.36 5.60 2.16
C LYS A 242 -16.47 5.60 1.09
N LYS A 243 -16.91 4.43 0.63
CA LYS A 243 -18.05 4.30 -0.28
C LYS A 243 -19.38 4.56 0.44
N GLY A 244 -19.41 4.40 1.77
CA GLY A 244 -20.63 4.49 2.56
C GLY A 244 -21.44 3.19 2.53
N ASP A 245 -20.75 2.05 2.49
CA ASP A 245 -21.39 0.74 2.49
C ASP A 245 -22.21 0.53 3.78
N PRO A 246 -23.54 0.30 3.70
CA PRO A 246 -24.41 0.28 4.88
C PRO A 246 -24.06 -0.79 5.90
N GLU A 247 -23.76 -2.02 5.46
CA GLU A 247 -23.44 -3.13 6.35
C GLU A 247 -22.11 -2.89 7.07
N VAL A 248 -21.12 -2.33 6.36
CA VAL A 248 -19.84 -1.96 6.97
C VAL A 248 -19.99 -0.80 7.95
N LEU A 249 -20.78 0.22 7.60
CA LEU A 249 -21.07 1.33 8.52
C LEU A 249 -21.67 0.80 9.82
N GLU A 250 -22.72 -0.03 9.72
CA GLU A 250 -23.37 -0.66 10.87
C GLU A 250 -22.39 -1.51 11.69
N LEU A 251 -21.55 -2.31 11.04
CA LEU A 251 -20.54 -3.14 11.71
C LEU A 251 -19.56 -2.34 12.60
N PHE A 252 -19.29 -1.08 12.23
CA PHE A 252 -18.43 -0.20 13.01
C PHE A 252 -19.21 0.75 13.93
N GLY A 253 -20.50 0.48 14.15
CA GLY A 253 -21.36 1.26 15.04
C GLY A 253 -21.72 2.63 14.47
N HIS A 254 -21.52 2.83 13.16
CA HIS A 254 -22.10 3.99 12.50
C HIS A 254 -23.58 3.72 12.32
N SER A 255 -24.40 4.62 12.86
CA SER A 255 -25.84 4.46 12.79
C SER A 255 -26.28 4.44 11.33
N GLN A 256 -27.12 3.47 10.96
CA GLN A 256 -27.97 3.62 9.77
C GLN A 256 -28.87 4.86 9.89
N ALA A 257 -28.98 5.46 11.09
CA ALA A 257 -29.67 6.73 11.33
C ALA A 257 -29.18 7.79 10.34
N THR A 258 -29.99 7.93 9.30
CA THR A 258 -30.12 9.08 8.44
C THR A 258 -30.69 10.27 9.20
N SER A 259 -31.10 10.09 10.46
CA SER A 259 -31.60 11.10 11.38
C SER A 259 -30.46 12.01 11.84
N PHE A 260 -30.01 12.86 10.93
CA PHE A 260 -29.16 13.99 11.20
C PHE A 260 -29.66 15.19 10.40
N ALA A 261 -29.48 16.38 10.97
CA ALA A 261 -29.62 17.63 10.25
C ALA A 261 -28.23 18.22 9.99
N VAL A 262 -28.01 18.72 8.78
CA VAL A 262 -26.84 19.53 8.44
C VAL A 262 -27.34 20.95 8.17
N SER A 263 -26.73 21.95 8.83
CA SER A 263 -26.99 23.34 8.53
C SER A 263 -26.59 23.68 7.09
N THR A 264 -27.04 24.82 6.58
CA THR A 264 -26.54 25.36 5.32
C THR A 264 -25.01 25.38 5.32
N LEU A 265 -24.42 24.88 4.23
CA LEU A 265 -22.97 24.89 4.02
C LEU A 265 -22.52 26.30 3.64
N HIS A 266 -21.61 26.88 4.42
CA HIS A 266 -21.03 28.19 4.13
C HIS A 266 -19.60 28.07 3.62
N ILE A 267 -19.26 28.80 2.56
CA ILE A 267 -17.90 28.96 2.04
C ILE A 267 -17.48 30.42 2.13
N ASN A 268 -16.19 30.68 2.33
CA ASN A 268 -15.66 32.03 2.52
C ASN A 268 -15.82 32.94 1.29
N LYS A 269 -15.95 32.36 0.08
CA LYS A 269 -16.19 33.08 -1.18
C LYS A 269 -16.68 32.12 -2.26
N ARG A 270 -17.19 32.67 -3.37
CA ARG A 270 -17.71 31.91 -4.52
C ARG A 270 -16.68 31.69 -5.64
N THR A 271 -15.65 32.53 -5.71
CA THR A 271 -14.61 32.46 -6.76
C THR A 271 -13.22 32.45 -6.10
N PHE A 272 -12.36 31.55 -6.57
CA PHE A 272 -11.01 31.32 -6.05
C PHE A 272 -10.01 31.37 -7.20
N ASN A 273 -8.86 31.98 -6.98
CA ASN A 273 -7.65 31.79 -7.77
C ASN A 273 -6.87 30.59 -7.25
N LEU A 274 -6.10 29.94 -8.12
CA LEU A 274 -5.18 28.89 -7.71
C LEU A 274 -4.22 29.39 -6.62
N GLY A 275 -4.00 28.56 -5.60
CA GLY A 275 -3.21 28.87 -4.41
C GLY A 275 -4.05 29.37 -3.24
N GLU A 276 -5.24 29.92 -3.48
CA GLU A 276 -6.09 30.43 -2.42
C GLU A 276 -6.78 29.32 -1.62
N PRO A 277 -7.01 29.52 -0.31
CA PRO A 277 -7.67 28.53 0.51
C PRO A 277 -9.20 28.60 0.38
N LEU A 278 -9.81 27.46 0.08
CA LEU A 278 -11.24 27.23 0.27
C LEU A 278 -11.50 26.94 1.75
N ILE A 279 -12.18 27.85 2.43
CA ILE A 279 -12.58 27.71 3.84
C ILE A 279 -14.09 27.52 3.87
N PHE A 280 -14.53 26.48 4.56
CA PHE A 280 -15.95 26.17 4.68
C PHE A 280 -16.31 25.74 6.09
N ASN A 281 -17.57 25.98 6.45
CA ASN A 281 -18.12 25.61 7.75
C ASN A 281 -19.56 25.13 7.64
N PHE A 282 -19.92 24.25 8.56
CA PHE A 282 -21.27 23.72 8.74
C PHE A 282 -21.43 23.22 10.18
N GLU A 283 -22.68 23.05 10.60
CA GLU A 283 -23.05 22.39 11.84
C GLU A 283 -23.86 21.13 11.50
N MET A 284 -23.57 20.05 12.21
CA MET A 284 -24.36 18.82 12.16
C MET A 284 -25.06 18.61 13.50
N THR A 285 -26.31 18.16 13.48
CA THR A 285 -27.06 17.76 14.67
C THR A 285 -27.38 16.27 14.61
N ASN A 286 -27.12 15.54 15.71
CA ASN A 286 -27.62 14.18 15.86
C ASN A 286 -29.13 14.21 16.16
N GLU A 287 -29.97 13.78 15.23
CA GLU A 287 -31.43 13.78 15.43
C GLU A 287 -31.97 12.44 15.93
N SER A 288 -31.15 11.38 15.94
CA SER A 288 -31.50 10.10 16.52
C SER A 288 -31.82 10.19 18.03
N GLU A 289 -32.52 9.18 18.54
CA GLU A 289 -32.94 9.12 19.95
C GLU A 289 -31.78 8.83 20.93
N GLY A 290 -30.61 8.38 20.44
CA GLY A 290 -29.49 7.97 21.29
C GLY A 290 -28.13 8.48 20.82
N SER A 291 -27.07 8.03 21.51
CA SER A 291 -25.70 8.30 21.06
C SER A 291 -25.39 7.53 19.78
N ALA A 292 -24.75 8.18 18.81
CA ALA A 292 -24.41 7.58 17.53
C ALA A 292 -23.03 8.04 17.03
N ILE A 293 -22.32 7.18 16.29
CA ILE A 293 -21.03 7.52 15.67
C ILE A 293 -21.27 7.97 14.23
N TYR A 294 -20.86 9.18 13.90
CA TYR A 294 -21.02 9.74 12.57
C TYR A 294 -19.70 9.80 11.81
N ARG A 295 -19.65 9.23 10.61
CA ARG A 295 -18.53 9.41 9.69
C ARG A 295 -18.73 10.71 8.92
N ILE A 296 -17.94 11.72 9.25
CA ILE A 296 -18.02 13.05 8.65
C ILE A 296 -16.87 13.22 7.66
N GLU A 297 -17.22 13.52 6.41
CA GLU A 297 -16.30 13.76 5.30
C GLU A 297 -16.78 14.95 4.47
N TYR A 298 -15.94 15.45 3.57
CA TYR A 298 -16.37 16.35 2.51
C TYR A 298 -15.91 15.82 1.15
N ILE A 299 -16.62 16.20 0.11
CA ILE A 299 -16.36 15.80 -1.27
C ILE A 299 -16.17 17.04 -2.13
N ILE A 300 -15.13 17.04 -2.95
CA ILE A 300 -14.95 18.05 -4.00
C ILE A 300 -15.08 17.36 -5.35
N TYR A 301 -15.99 17.84 -6.17
CA TYR A 301 -16.11 17.50 -7.57
C TYR A 301 -15.21 18.44 -8.36
N PHE A 302 -14.01 17.96 -8.68
CA PHE A 302 -13.02 18.73 -9.42
C PHE A 302 -13.29 18.68 -10.91
N ILE A 303 -13.27 19.82 -11.60
CA ILE A 303 -13.20 19.84 -13.07
C ILE A 303 -11.85 19.28 -13.53
N LYS A 304 -11.89 18.49 -14.60
CA LYS A 304 -10.72 17.95 -15.31
C LYS A 304 -10.53 18.68 -16.65
N SER A 305 -9.40 18.43 -17.32
CA SER A 305 -9.09 19.02 -18.64
C SER A 305 -10.16 18.79 -19.70
N ASN A 306 -10.96 17.73 -19.58
CA ASN A 306 -12.06 17.40 -20.49
C ASN A 306 -13.41 17.98 -20.06
N GLY A 307 -13.44 18.92 -19.10
CA GLY A 307 -14.65 19.55 -18.58
C GLY A 307 -15.49 18.68 -17.64
N LYS A 308 -15.19 17.38 -17.50
CA LYS A 308 -15.94 16.48 -16.60
C LYS A 308 -15.53 16.67 -15.15
N HIS A 309 -16.48 16.45 -14.24
CA HIS A 309 -16.21 16.41 -12.80
C HIS A 309 -15.68 15.06 -12.36
N THR A 310 -14.69 15.07 -11.46
CA THR A 310 -14.23 13.88 -10.73
C THR A 310 -14.35 14.13 -9.23
N ALA A 311 -15.06 13.23 -8.55
CA ALA A 311 -15.24 13.28 -7.11
C ALA A 311 -13.96 12.89 -6.35
N LYS A 312 -13.59 13.69 -5.35
CA LYS A 312 -12.59 13.34 -4.35
C LYS A 312 -13.15 13.59 -2.95
N LYS A 313 -13.32 12.51 -2.19
CA LYS A 313 -13.69 12.55 -0.76
C LYS A 313 -12.48 12.70 0.15
N PHE A 314 -12.66 13.44 1.24
CA PHE A 314 -11.68 13.72 2.28
C PHE A 314 -12.32 13.54 3.66
N LYS A 315 -11.68 12.76 4.53
CA LYS A 315 -12.16 12.52 5.89
C LYS A 315 -12.04 13.78 6.76
N ILE A 316 -13.05 14.08 7.55
CA ILE A 316 -13.03 15.14 8.58
C ILE A 316 -12.81 14.52 9.95
N SER A 317 -13.74 13.71 10.43
CA SER A 317 -13.75 13.11 11.77
C SER A 317 -14.75 11.95 11.87
N GLU A 318 -14.71 11.22 12.99
CA GLU A 318 -15.66 10.17 13.34
C GLU A 318 -16.15 10.34 14.80
N PRO A 319 -16.85 11.45 15.15
CA PRO A 319 -17.28 11.69 16.52
C PRO A 319 -18.43 10.76 16.92
N ARG A 320 -18.44 10.36 18.20
CA ARG A 320 -19.66 9.90 18.88
C ARG A 320 -20.40 11.13 19.37
N LEU A 321 -21.67 11.28 19.00
CA LEU A 321 -22.53 12.40 19.34
C LEU A 321 -23.73 11.91 20.15
N GLU A 322 -24.02 12.55 21.27
CA GLU A 322 -25.24 12.31 22.05
C GLU A 322 -26.49 12.81 21.29
N SER A 323 -27.68 12.34 21.68
CA SER A 323 -28.94 12.78 21.05
C SER A 323 -29.08 14.30 21.14
N LYS A 324 -29.54 14.92 20.04
CA LYS A 324 -29.73 16.37 19.86
C LYS A 324 -28.47 17.23 20.02
N SER A 325 -27.30 16.63 20.23
CA SER A 325 -26.04 17.36 20.29
C SER A 325 -25.61 17.88 18.91
N LYS A 326 -24.91 19.02 18.92
CA LYS A 326 -24.42 19.71 17.74
C LYS A 326 -22.91 19.56 17.60
N TYR A 327 -22.44 19.41 16.37
CA TYR A 327 -21.03 19.30 16.02
C TYR A 327 -20.69 20.32 14.94
N ARG A 328 -19.91 21.34 15.29
CA ARG A 328 -19.45 22.38 14.35
C ARG A 328 -18.14 22.00 13.70
N VAL A 329 -18.06 22.24 12.41
CA VAL A 329 -16.87 22.00 11.61
C VAL A 329 -16.48 23.26 10.88
N THR A 330 -15.20 23.62 10.99
CA THR A 330 -14.54 24.57 10.08
C THR A 330 -13.35 23.86 9.45
N LYS A 331 -13.27 23.88 8.12
CA LYS A 331 -12.19 23.23 7.37
C LYS A 331 -11.60 24.16 6.32
N LYS A 332 -10.31 23.97 6.08
CA LYS A 332 -9.51 24.65 5.07
C LYS A 332 -9.01 23.61 4.07
N HIS A 333 -9.28 23.84 2.79
CA HIS A 333 -8.76 23.06 1.66
C HIS A 333 -7.84 23.94 0.81
N HIS A 334 -6.64 23.45 0.51
CA HIS A 334 -5.69 24.18 -0.33
C HIS A 334 -5.91 23.84 -1.80
N LEU A 335 -6.33 24.82 -2.60
CA LEU A 335 -6.54 24.68 -4.04
C LEU A 335 -5.22 24.97 -4.77
N LYS A 336 -4.26 24.05 -4.68
CA LYS A 336 -2.95 24.18 -5.33
C LYS A 336 -2.60 22.92 -6.09
N ASP A 337 -1.87 23.09 -7.18
CA ASP A 337 -1.37 21.96 -7.94
C ASP A 337 -0.47 21.04 -7.11
N LEU A 338 -0.66 19.74 -7.35
CA LEU A 338 0.08 18.65 -6.75
C LEU A 338 0.70 17.82 -7.87
N THR A 339 1.80 17.13 -7.57
CA THR A 339 2.41 16.15 -8.50
C THR A 339 1.41 15.10 -9.01
N THR A 340 0.39 14.79 -8.21
CA THR A 340 -0.66 13.82 -8.54
C THR A 340 -1.98 14.43 -8.99
N ARG A 341 -2.12 15.77 -8.98
CA ARG A 341 -3.37 16.45 -9.36
C ARG A 341 -3.11 17.88 -9.82
N LYS A 342 -3.37 18.12 -11.11
CA LYS A 342 -3.60 19.45 -11.68
C LYS A 342 -5.04 19.90 -11.50
N HIS A 343 -5.22 21.20 -11.29
CA HIS A 343 -6.51 21.87 -11.25
C HIS A 343 -6.79 22.55 -12.59
N TYR A 344 -8.07 22.82 -12.85
CA TYR A 344 -8.53 23.44 -14.08
C TYR A 344 -9.60 24.48 -13.74
N SER A 345 -9.65 25.56 -14.52
CA SER A 345 -10.62 26.63 -14.35
C SER A 345 -12.05 26.13 -14.59
N GLY A 346 -13.02 26.80 -13.95
CA GLY A 346 -14.46 26.55 -14.11
C GLY A 346 -15.16 26.28 -12.78
N THR A 347 -16.41 25.81 -12.85
CA THR A 347 -17.27 25.57 -11.67
C THR A 347 -17.06 24.17 -11.05
N HIS A 348 -16.42 24.15 -9.89
CA HIS A 348 -16.27 22.97 -9.03
C HIS A 348 -17.45 22.89 -8.05
N LYS A 349 -17.64 21.74 -7.39
CA LYS A 349 -18.71 21.59 -6.37
C LYS A 349 -18.14 21.01 -5.07
N LEU A 350 -18.51 21.60 -3.94
CA LEU A 350 -18.22 21.13 -2.60
C LEU A 350 -19.48 20.49 -2.00
N GLY A 351 -19.36 19.34 -1.36
CA GLY A 351 -20.45 18.75 -0.58
C GLY A 351 -19.96 18.22 0.76
N ILE A 352 -20.85 18.17 1.74
CA ILE A 352 -20.62 17.44 2.99
C ILE A 352 -21.08 16.00 2.79
N VAL A 353 -20.39 15.05 3.41
CA VAL A 353 -20.75 13.63 3.34
C VAL A 353 -20.87 13.10 4.76
N ILE A 354 -22.06 12.68 5.16
CA ILE A 354 -22.36 12.11 6.49
C ILE A 354 -22.79 10.67 6.28
N ASN A 355 -22.04 9.71 6.87
CA ASN A 355 -22.30 8.28 6.72
C ASN A 355 -22.48 7.84 5.25
N GLY A 356 -21.74 8.48 4.33
CA GLY A 356 -21.82 8.21 2.89
C GLY A 356 -22.86 9.02 2.11
N LEU A 357 -23.82 9.65 2.78
CA LEU A 357 -24.88 10.46 2.18
C LEU A 357 -24.40 11.88 1.89
N VAL A 358 -24.80 12.43 0.75
CA VAL A 358 -24.45 13.79 0.31
C VAL A 358 -25.72 14.65 0.26
N PRO A 359 -26.03 15.41 1.33
CA PRO A 359 -27.29 16.16 1.41
C PRO A 359 -27.35 17.36 0.46
N GLU A 360 -26.23 18.04 0.22
CA GLU A 360 -26.19 19.26 -0.61
C GLU A 360 -24.85 19.40 -1.34
N LEU A 361 -24.89 19.95 -2.56
CA LEU A 361 -23.72 20.36 -3.33
C LEU A 361 -23.72 21.86 -3.56
N LEU A 362 -22.64 22.52 -3.14
CA LEU A 362 -22.44 23.93 -3.24
C LEU A 362 -21.41 24.25 -4.35
N PRO A 363 -21.78 24.97 -5.42
CA PRO A 363 -20.85 25.34 -6.47
C PRO A 363 -19.90 26.46 -6.03
N PHE A 364 -18.68 26.43 -6.57
CA PHE A 364 -17.68 27.50 -6.51
C PHE A 364 -16.83 27.50 -7.79
N ASP A 365 -16.36 28.67 -8.21
CA ASP A 365 -15.51 28.82 -9.39
C ASP A 365 -14.03 28.86 -9.01
N LEU A 366 -13.21 28.18 -9.79
CA LEU A 366 -11.75 28.22 -9.72
C LEU A 366 -11.18 28.87 -10.98
N MET A 367 -10.22 29.77 -10.79
CA MET A 367 -9.42 30.42 -11.83
C MET A 367 -7.98 29.93 -11.66
N VAL A 368 -7.49 29.17 -12.64
CA VAL A 368 -6.16 28.55 -12.64
C VAL A 368 -5.15 29.36 -13.41
#